data_AF-A0AA86NJF7-F1
#
_entry.id   AF-A0AA86NJF7-F1
#
_cell.length_a   1.000
_cell.length_b   1.000
_cell.length_c   1.000
_cell.angle_alpha   90.00
_cell.angle_beta   90.00
_cell.angle_gamma   90.00
#
_symmetry.space_group_name_H-M   'P 1'
#
loop_
_entity.id
_entity.type
_entity.pdbx_description
1 polymer ?
#
loop_
_entity_poly.entity_id
_entity_poly.type
_entity_poly.pdbx_seq_one_letter_code
_entity_poly.pdbx_strand_id
1 'polypeptide(L)'
;MQFKPQKPKTPYQTFQQDFKHTIEYVSISDRSKKFSELWNQQSQELKQKYQQEYDELIKMYQKQLAIYYLRYPEQLIIEKQIKQQQLKKQPKSDLCKRIIVYESIVISEYISKGGVNLSANDLQMISK
;
A
#
# COMPACT_ATOMS: atom_id res chain seq x y z
N MET A 1 11.60 30.43 -6.14
CA MET A 1 10.90 29.20 -6.58
C MET A 1 9.82 28.89 -5.55
N GLN A 2 8.53 28.89 -5.91
CA GLN A 2 7.49 28.43 -4.98
C GLN A 2 7.51 26.90 -4.94
N PHE A 3 7.66 26.35 -3.74
CA PHE A 3 7.69 24.91 -3.54
C PHE A 3 6.29 24.33 -3.74
N LYS A 4 6.22 23.13 -4.35
CA LYS A 4 4.98 22.35 -4.41
C LYS A 4 4.47 22.14 -2.97
N PRO A 5 3.17 22.36 -2.69
CA PRO A 5 2.61 22.06 -1.38
C PRO A 5 2.94 20.63 -0.97
N GLN A 6 3.31 20.42 0.30
CA GLN A 6 3.59 19.10 0.84
C GLN A 6 2.30 18.45 1.33
N LYS A 7 2.19 17.13 1.16
CA LYS A 7 1.04 16.38 1.65
C LYS A 7 0.99 16.46 3.18
N PRO A 8 -0.19 16.68 3.77
CA PRO A 8 -0.32 16.65 5.22
C PRO A 8 -0.03 15.25 5.75
N LYS A 9 0.43 15.19 7.00
CA LYS A 9 0.70 13.93 7.71
C LYS A 9 -0.61 13.20 7.95
N THR A 10 -0.60 11.88 7.77
CA THR A 10 -1.77 11.03 8.04
C THR A 10 -2.10 10.99 9.54
N PRO A 11 -3.34 10.62 9.92
CA PRO A 11 -3.75 10.50 11.32
C PRO A 11 -2.77 9.67 12.17
N TYR A 12 -2.35 8.51 11.64
CA TYR A 12 -1.39 7.63 12.30
C TYR A 12 0.00 8.28 12.44
N GLN A 13 0.46 9.04 11.43
CA GLN A 13 1.76 9.72 11.51
C GLN A 13 1.75 10.88 12.51
N THR A 14 0.64 11.59 12.63
CA THR A 14 0.44 12.61 13.66
C THR A 14 0.45 11.97 15.04
N PHE A 15 -0.30 10.89 15.23
CA PHE A 15 -0.25 10.07 16.44
C PHE A 15 1.17 9.59 16.78
N GLN A 16 1.93 9.07 15.81
CA GLN A 16 3.32 8.66 16.04
C GLN A 16 4.23 9.80 16.53
N GLN A 17 3.95 11.04 16.13
CA GLN A 17 4.70 12.22 16.59
C GLN A 17 4.34 12.60 18.01
N ASP A 18 3.04 12.61 18.33
CA ASP A 18 2.55 12.94 19.66
C ASP A 18 3.04 11.92 20.70
N PHE A 19 3.05 10.64 20.33
CA PHE A 19 3.46 9.53 21.21
C PHE A 19 4.93 9.13 21.05
N LYS A 20 5.74 9.95 20.34
CA LYS A 20 7.15 9.67 20.09
C LYS A 20 7.96 9.46 21.37
N HIS A 21 7.60 10.18 22.43
CA HIS A 21 8.28 10.16 23.72
C HIS A 21 7.83 8.99 24.63
N THR A 22 6.72 8.34 24.31
CA THR A 22 6.16 7.23 25.11
C THR A 22 6.92 5.92 24.90
N ILE A 23 7.54 5.75 23.73
CA ILE A 23 8.32 4.55 23.42
C ILE A 23 9.80 4.86 23.63
N GLU A 24 10.44 4.13 24.55
CA GLU A 24 11.88 4.20 24.82
C GLU A 24 12.75 3.91 23.58
N TYR A 25 14.06 4.08 23.71
CA TYR A 25 15.05 3.84 22.65
C TYR A 25 15.20 2.35 22.31
N VAL A 26 14.19 1.80 21.63
CA VAL A 26 14.24 0.49 20.95
C VAL A 26 14.61 0.65 19.47
N SER A 27 14.95 -0.48 18.84
CA SER A 27 15.20 -0.56 17.39
C SER A 27 14.05 0.04 16.58
N ILE A 28 14.33 0.55 15.38
CA ILE A 28 13.31 1.17 14.51
C ILE A 28 12.16 0.18 14.22
N SER A 29 12.49 -1.09 14.02
CA SER A 29 11.53 -2.17 13.77
C SER A 29 10.61 -2.40 14.96
N ASP A 30 11.17 -2.46 16.17
CA ASP A 30 10.41 -2.69 17.40
C ASP A 30 9.58 -1.47 17.79
N ARG A 31 10.08 -0.27 17.52
CA ARG A 31 9.35 0.99 17.68
C ARG A 31 8.10 1.02 16.79
N SER A 32 8.22 0.59 15.52
CA SER A 32 7.08 0.54 14.60
C SER A 32 5.98 -0.40 15.08
N LYS A 33 6.36 -1.60 15.58
CA LYS A 33 5.40 -2.56 16.15
C LYS A 33 4.66 -1.98 17.35
N LYS A 34 5.40 -1.38 18.30
CA LYS A 34 4.82 -0.74 19.49
C LYS A 34 3.84 0.38 19.13
N PHE A 35 4.15 1.22 18.14
CA PHE A 35 3.19 2.25 17.68
C PHE A 35 1.93 1.66 17.06
N SER A 36 2.07 0.56 16.32
CA SER A 36 0.92 -0.13 15.72
C SER A 36 0.01 -0.70 16.82
N GLU A 37 0.58 -1.33 17.83
CA GLU A 37 -0.15 -1.85 19.00
C GLU A 37 -0.86 -0.72 19.77
N LEU A 38 -0.13 0.36 20.09
CA LEU A 38 -0.70 1.52 20.78
C LEU A 38 -1.82 2.17 19.99
N TRP A 39 -1.66 2.30 18.66
CA TRP A 39 -2.72 2.82 17.79
C TRP A 39 -3.95 1.93 17.82
N ASN A 40 -3.79 0.61 17.76
CA ASN A 40 -4.92 -0.32 17.83
C ASN A 40 -5.66 -0.22 19.16
N GLN A 41 -4.94 0.00 20.27
CA GLN A 41 -5.51 0.19 21.62
C GLN A 41 -6.17 1.57 21.83
N GLN A 42 -5.88 2.58 20.99
CA GLN A 42 -6.53 3.88 21.13
C GLN A 42 -8.04 3.79 20.92
N SER A 43 -8.78 4.66 21.63
CA SER A 43 -10.22 4.78 21.47
C SER A 43 -10.60 5.22 20.07
N GLN A 44 -11.78 4.79 19.62
CA GLN A 44 -12.31 5.18 18.31
C GLN A 44 -12.50 6.70 18.21
N GLU A 45 -12.86 7.36 19.31
CA GLU A 45 -13.01 8.81 19.41
C GLU A 45 -11.70 9.55 19.12
N LEU A 46 -10.59 9.08 19.69
CA LEU A 46 -9.28 9.68 19.44
C LEU A 46 -8.87 9.51 17.96
N LYS A 47 -9.09 8.31 17.40
CA LYS A 47 -8.82 8.04 15.97
C LYS A 47 -9.68 8.94 15.07
N GLN A 48 -10.96 9.12 15.41
CA GLN A 48 -11.87 10.00 14.68
C GLN A 48 -11.42 11.47 14.76
N LYS A 49 -10.96 11.94 15.92
CA LYS A 49 -10.40 13.29 16.05
C LYS A 49 -9.23 13.52 15.10
N TYR A 50 -8.26 12.61 15.08
CA TYR A 50 -7.13 12.71 14.15
C TYR A 50 -7.56 12.60 12.67
N GLN A 51 -8.59 11.82 12.37
CA GLN A 51 -9.16 11.74 11.03
C GLN A 51 -9.84 13.05 10.61
N GLN A 52 -10.61 13.66 11.49
CA GLN A 52 -11.28 14.95 11.22
C GLN A 52 -10.27 16.07 10.97
N GLU A 53 -9.24 16.18 11.82
CA GLU A 53 -8.14 17.13 11.62
C GLU A 53 -7.42 16.89 10.28
N TYR A 54 -7.17 15.62 9.94
CA TYR A 54 -6.58 15.27 8.65
C TYR A 54 -7.47 15.66 7.47
N ASP A 55 -8.79 15.45 7.57
CA ASP A 55 -9.76 15.75 6.52
C ASP A 55 -9.85 17.27 6.24
N GLU A 56 -9.63 18.10 7.25
CA GLU A 56 -9.52 19.55 7.05
C GLU A 56 -8.22 19.93 6.36
N LEU A 57 -7.10 19.39 6.83
CA LEU A 57 -5.78 19.65 6.26
C LEU A 57 -5.67 19.17 4.81
N ILE A 58 -6.26 18.02 4.46
CA ILE A 58 -6.24 17.50 3.10
C ILE A 58 -7.08 18.37 2.16
N LYS A 59 -8.21 18.93 2.62
CA LYS A 59 -9.02 19.88 1.84
C LYS A 59 -8.23 21.14 1.54
N MET A 60 -7.51 21.69 2.52
CA MET A 60 -6.66 22.87 2.31
C MET A 60 -5.48 22.57 1.40
N TYR A 61 -4.83 21.42 1.59
CA TYR A 61 -3.77 20.94 0.72
C TYR A 61 -4.25 20.81 -0.74
N GLN A 62 -5.42 20.21 -0.98
CA GLN A 62 -5.97 20.06 -2.33
C GLN A 62 -6.22 21.42 -3.00
N LYS A 63 -6.74 22.40 -2.26
CA LYS A 63 -6.92 23.77 -2.77
C LYS A 63 -5.58 24.41 -3.14
N GLN A 64 -4.59 24.34 -2.25
CA GLN A 64 -3.25 24.88 -2.51
C GLN A 64 -2.57 24.17 -3.69
N LEU A 65 -2.76 22.85 -3.80
CA LEU A 65 -2.25 22.03 -4.89
C LEU A 65 -2.88 22.41 -6.23
N ALA A 66 -4.20 22.65 -6.26
CA ALA A 66 -4.89 23.12 -7.45
C ALA A 66 -4.36 24.50 -7.90
N ILE A 67 -4.20 25.44 -6.97
CA ILE A 67 -3.62 26.77 -7.24
C ILE A 67 -2.19 26.64 -7.79
N TYR A 68 -1.36 25.78 -7.17
CA TYR A 68 -0.01 25.51 -7.62
C TYR A 68 0.01 25.01 -9.07
N TYR A 69 -0.85 24.06 -9.41
CA TYR A 69 -0.90 23.50 -10.75
C TYR A 69 -1.56 24.40 -11.80
N LEU A 70 -2.46 25.31 -11.41
CA LEU A 70 -2.94 26.38 -12.28
C LEU A 70 -1.79 27.34 -12.64
N ARG A 71 -0.89 27.60 -11.69
CA ARG A 71 0.27 28.47 -11.89
C ARG A 71 1.42 27.80 -12.65
N TYR A 72 1.55 26.48 -12.53
CA TYR A 72 2.64 25.69 -13.11
C TYR A 72 2.10 24.42 -13.82
N PRO A 73 1.37 24.56 -14.94
CA PRO A 73 0.78 23.44 -15.65
C PRO A 73 1.82 22.46 -16.22
N GLU A 74 3.04 22.91 -16.50
CA GLU A 74 4.15 22.07 -16.97
C GLU A 74 4.55 21.01 -15.94
N GLN A 75 4.46 21.32 -14.64
CA GLN A 75 4.76 20.39 -13.55
C GLN A 75 3.75 19.24 -13.51
N LEU A 76 2.47 19.51 -13.79
CA LEU A 76 1.45 18.46 -13.93
C LEU A 76 1.78 17.48 -15.05
N ILE A 77 2.22 18.00 -16.19
CA ILE A 77 2.52 17.20 -17.39
C ILE A 77 3.70 16.28 -17.08
N ILE A 78 4.77 16.81 -16.50
CA ILE A 78 5.95 16.04 -16.10
C ILE A 78 5.57 14.94 -15.10
N GLU A 79 4.79 15.25 -14.06
CA GLU A 79 4.35 14.26 -13.06
C GLU A 79 3.49 13.14 -13.67
N LYS A 80 2.56 13.50 -14.57
CA LYS A 80 1.75 12.51 -15.30
C LYS A 80 2.62 11.58 -16.15
N GLN A 81 3.61 12.13 -16.85
CA GLN A 81 4.54 11.35 -17.65
C GLN A 81 5.40 10.42 -16.80
N ILE A 82 5.96 10.91 -15.68
CA ILE A 82 6.74 10.09 -14.73
C ILE A 82 5.88 8.93 -14.19
N LYS A 83 4.64 9.20 -13.75
CA LYS A 83 3.74 8.16 -13.24
C LYS A 83 3.44 7.10 -14.30
N GLN A 84 3.20 7.50 -15.54
CA GLN A 84 3.01 6.56 -16.66
C GLN A 84 4.26 5.73 -16.94
N GLN A 85 5.45 6.32 -16.87
CA GLN A 85 6.71 5.60 -17.03
C GLN A 85 6.96 4.60 -15.89
N GLN A 86 6.61 4.95 -14.64
CA GLN A 86 6.72 4.03 -13.50
C GLN A 86 5.74 2.85 -13.62
N LEU A 87 4.51 3.08 -14.09
CA LEU A 87 3.54 2.00 -14.34
C LEU A 87 4.02 1.03 -15.44
N LYS A 88 4.71 1.54 -16.47
CA LYS A 88 5.29 0.72 -17.55
C LYS A 88 6.52 -0.10 -17.10
N LYS A 89 7.21 0.32 -16.03
CA LYS A 89 8.37 -0.39 -15.46
C LYS A 89 7.99 -1.48 -14.45
N GLN A 90 6.70 -1.60 -14.07
CA GLN A 90 6.26 -2.70 -13.25
C GLN A 90 6.29 -4.00 -14.08
N PRO A 91 7.07 -5.03 -13.68
CA PRO A 91 6.99 -6.30 -14.35
C PRO A 91 5.57 -6.86 -14.16
N LYS A 92 4.97 -7.43 -15.21
CA LYS A 92 3.68 -8.14 -15.16
C LYS A 92 3.75 -9.43 -14.32
N SER A 93 4.63 -9.50 -13.31
CA SER A 93 5.03 -10.75 -12.66
C SER A 93 4.32 -11.04 -11.33
N ASP A 94 3.41 -10.19 -10.86
CA ASP A 94 2.68 -10.46 -9.61
C ASP A 94 1.28 -11.07 -9.82
N LEU A 95 0.74 -11.12 -11.05
CA LEU A 95 -0.42 -11.96 -11.37
C LEU A 95 -0.02 -13.45 -11.51
N CYS A 96 1.14 -13.74 -12.11
CA CYS A 96 1.63 -15.12 -12.25
C CYS A 96 2.00 -15.79 -10.92
N LYS A 97 2.56 -15.04 -9.95
CA LYS A 97 2.96 -15.63 -8.66
C LYS A 97 1.77 -16.10 -7.83
N ARG A 98 0.61 -15.44 -7.96
CA ARG A 98 -0.60 -15.88 -7.26
C ARG A 98 -1.17 -17.15 -7.91
N ILE A 99 -1.22 -17.20 -9.25
CA ILE A 99 -1.74 -18.36 -9.99
C ILE A 99 -0.90 -19.63 -9.72
N ILE A 100 0.44 -19.52 -9.78
CA ILE A 100 1.32 -20.69 -9.58
C ILE A 100 1.21 -21.25 -8.16
N VAL A 101 1.03 -20.39 -7.15
CA VAL A 101 0.89 -20.83 -5.74
C VAL A 101 -0.47 -21.51 -5.49
N TYR A 102 -1.56 -21.03 -6.11
CA TYR A 102 -2.86 -21.70 -5.99
C TYR A 102 -2.90 -23.06 -6.70
N GLU A 103 -2.32 -23.18 -7.88
CA GLU A 103 -2.28 -24.46 -8.60
C GLU A 103 -1.42 -25.51 -7.90
N SER A 104 -0.29 -25.11 -7.32
CA SER A 104 0.58 -26.05 -6.59
C SER A 104 0.00 -26.51 -5.24
N ILE A 105 -0.77 -25.66 -4.55
CA ILE A 105 -1.48 -26.05 -3.32
C ILE A 105 -2.59 -27.07 -3.65
N VAL A 106 -3.41 -26.80 -4.66
CA VAL A 106 -4.52 -27.68 -5.07
C VAL A 106 -4.00 -29.05 -5.54
N ILE A 107 -2.90 -29.09 -6.30
CA ILE A 107 -2.31 -30.35 -6.78
C ILE A 107 -1.73 -31.16 -5.62
N SER A 108 -1.08 -30.54 -4.63
CA SER A 108 -0.51 -31.28 -3.48
C SER A 108 -1.57 -31.87 -2.54
N GLU A 109 -2.71 -31.18 -2.37
CA GLU A 109 -3.84 -31.70 -1.60
C GLU A 109 -4.53 -32.87 -2.33
N TYR A 110 -4.56 -32.84 -3.67
CA TYR A 110 -5.16 -33.88 -4.49
C TYR A 110 -4.32 -35.18 -4.49
N ILE A 111 -2.99 -35.06 -4.50
CA ILE A 111 -2.06 -36.19 -4.43
C ILE A 111 -2.05 -36.82 -3.02
N SER A 112 -2.15 -36.02 -1.96
CA SER A 112 -2.14 -36.53 -0.57
C SER A 112 -3.44 -37.24 -0.16
N LYS A 113 -4.56 -37.01 -0.86
CA LYS A 113 -5.89 -37.58 -0.53
C LYS A 113 -6.30 -38.78 -1.38
N GLY A 114 -5.37 -39.41 -2.11
CA GLY A 114 -5.53 -40.79 -2.61
C GLY A 114 -6.60 -41.00 -3.70
N GLY A 115 -6.56 -40.22 -4.79
CA GLY A 115 -7.53 -40.31 -5.89
C GLY A 115 -6.94 -40.55 -7.29
N VAL A 116 -6.83 -41.85 -7.66
CA VAL A 116 -6.91 -42.44 -9.02
C VAL A 116 -5.81 -42.12 -10.06
N ASN A 117 -5.30 -43.18 -10.72
CA ASN A 117 -4.36 -43.16 -11.84
C ASN A 117 -4.82 -42.25 -13.00
N LEU A 118 -4.10 -41.15 -13.24
CA LEU A 118 -4.19 -40.41 -14.50
C LEU A 118 -3.43 -41.19 -15.58
N SER A 119 -4.18 -41.71 -16.55
CA SER A 119 -3.64 -42.36 -17.76
C SER A 119 -2.91 -41.34 -18.62
N ALA A 120 -1.82 -41.76 -19.27
CA ALA A 120 -0.91 -40.91 -20.06
C ALA A 120 -1.57 -40.11 -21.21
N ASN A 121 -2.83 -40.37 -21.54
CA ASN A 121 -3.57 -39.66 -22.58
C ASN A 121 -4.12 -38.29 -22.14
N ASP A 122 -4.32 -38.04 -20.85
CA ASP A 122 -4.93 -36.77 -20.39
C ASP A 122 -3.94 -35.60 -20.36
N LEU A 123 -2.63 -35.88 -20.42
CA LEU A 123 -1.58 -34.86 -20.47
C LEU A 123 -1.37 -34.23 -21.86
N GLN A 124 -2.01 -34.75 -22.92
CA GLN A 124 -1.89 -34.17 -24.26
C GLN A 124 -2.80 -32.97 -24.52
N MET A 125 -3.70 -32.61 -23.60
CA MET A 125 -4.57 -31.42 -23.76
C MET A 125 -4.00 -30.11 -23.18
N ILE A 126 -2.80 -30.11 -22.61
CA ILE A 126 -2.17 -28.89 -22.04
C ILE A 126 -1.07 -28.32 -22.96
N SER A 127 -0.90 -28.85 -24.18
CA SER A 127 0.01 -28.26 -25.18
C SER A 127 -0.71 -28.00 -26.50
N LYS A 128 -1.36 -26.84 -26.59
CA LYS A 128 -1.50 -26.05 -27.82
C LYS A 128 -1.48 -24.57 -27.49
#